data_AF-A0A1X7SH16-F1
#
_entry.id   AF-A0A1X7SH16-F1
#
_cell.length_a   1.000
_cell.length_b   1.000
_cell.length_c   1.000
_cell.angle_alpha   90.00
_cell.angle_beta   90.00
_cell.angle_gamma   90.00
#
_symmetry.space_group_name_H-M   'P 1'
#
loop_
_entity.id
_entity.type
_entity.pdbx_description
1 polymer ?
#
loop_
_entity_poly.entity_id
_entity_poly.type
_entity_poly.pdbx_seq_one_letter_code
_entity_poly.pdbx_strand_id
1 'polypeptide(L)'
;MRGVTIDSEDKLIIGNENGELILLDLRHIKSPLKTMRLSSSPICSLYYNNNKVLVGHKNGVCINWSYNDDTLLNDHITGTDIDPISSIVRRHHVTYTSSRDGCVRIYENI
;
A
#
# COMPACT_ATOMS: atom_id res chain seq x y z
N MET A 1 11.76 -4.74 6.60
CA MET A 1 11.95 -3.97 5.35
C MET A 1 10.58 -3.41 4.99
N ARG A 2 10.53 -2.10 4.79
CA ARG A 2 9.32 -1.29 4.64
C ARG A 2 8.72 -1.53 3.25
N GLY A 3 7.39 -1.45 3.13
CA GLY A 3 6.69 -1.78 1.88
C GLY A 3 7.36 -1.09 0.68
N VAL A 4 7.70 -1.88 -0.34
CA VAL A 4 8.32 -1.39 -1.57
C VAL A 4 7.68 -2.12 -2.73
N THR A 5 7.34 -1.38 -3.78
CA THR A 5 6.83 -1.93 -5.03
C THR A 5 7.27 -1.04 -6.19
N ILE A 6 7.22 -1.56 -7.40
CA ILE A 6 7.54 -0.84 -8.63
C ILE A 6 6.28 -0.85 -9.48
N ASP A 7 5.98 0.26 -10.15
CA ASP A 7 4.90 0.29 -11.14
C ASP A 7 5.26 -0.54 -12.40
N SER A 8 4.43 -0.48 -13.43
CA SER A 8 4.69 -1.18 -14.69
C SER A 8 5.79 -0.53 -15.55
N GLU A 9 6.33 0.61 -15.14
CA GLU A 9 7.34 1.36 -15.87
C GLU A 9 8.61 1.45 -15.02
N ASP A 10 8.95 2.64 -14.53
CA ASP A 10 10.20 2.92 -13.83
C ASP A 10 9.99 3.73 -12.55
N LYS A 11 8.84 3.56 -11.89
CA LYS A 11 8.52 4.31 -10.67
C LYS A 11 8.57 3.41 -9.46
N LEU A 12 9.41 3.79 -8.52
CA LEU A 12 9.57 3.11 -7.23
C LEU A 12 8.62 3.73 -6.21
N ILE A 13 7.82 2.89 -5.58
CA ILE A 13 6.84 3.29 -4.57
C ILE A 13 7.29 2.70 -3.23
N ILE A 14 7.52 3.56 -2.25
CA ILE A 14 8.09 3.21 -0.95
C ILE A 14 7.17 3.67 0.16
N GLY A 15 6.88 2.79 1.10
CA GLY A 15 6.25 3.13 2.37
C GLY A 15 7.30 3.36 3.46
N ASN A 16 7.02 4.23 4.43
CA ASN A 16 7.92 4.46 5.57
C ASN A 16 7.23 4.32 6.94
N GLU A 17 7.99 4.50 8.03
CA GLU A 17 7.46 4.39 9.41
C GLU A 17 6.54 5.53 9.82
N ASN A 18 6.57 6.64 9.10
CA ASN A 18 5.72 7.79 9.39
C ASN A 18 4.31 7.63 8.78
N GLY A 19 4.06 6.53 8.07
CA GLY A 19 2.84 6.33 7.30
C GLY A 19 2.83 7.09 5.97
N GLU A 20 4.01 7.41 5.44
CA GLU A 20 4.15 8.15 4.19
C GLU A 20 4.51 7.23 3.03
N LEU A 21 3.83 7.46 1.91
CA LEU A 21 4.09 6.85 0.63
C LEU A 21 4.92 7.83 -0.21
N ILE A 22 6.08 7.36 -0.68
CA ILE A 22 7.07 8.12 -1.43
C ILE A 22 7.17 7.51 -2.81
N LEU A 23 7.08 8.36 -3.82
CA LEU A 23 7.19 8.01 -5.22
C LEU A 23 8.49 8.57 -5.79
N LEU A 24 9.28 7.73 -6.42
CA LEU A 24 10.54 8.09 -7.08
C LEU A 24 10.50 7.67 -8.54
N ASP A 25 11.01 8.52 -9.42
CA ASP A 25 11.41 8.13 -10.77
C ASP A 25 12.79 7.47 -10.69
N LEU A 26 12.88 6.17 -11.04
CA LEU A 26 14.15 5.44 -11.04
C LEU A 26 15.15 5.99 -12.06
N ARG A 27 14.68 6.69 -13.09
CA ARG A 27 15.55 7.36 -14.07
C ARG A 27 16.13 8.66 -13.50
N HIS A 28 15.48 9.25 -12.49
CA HIS A 28 15.85 10.56 -11.92
C HIS A 28 15.69 10.60 -10.38
N ILE A 29 16.46 9.79 -9.64
CA ILE A 29 16.29 9.52 -8.19
C ILE A 29 16.63 10.73 -7.27
N LYS A 30 17.04 11.89 -7.80
CA LYS A 30 17.52 13.02 -6.97
C LYS A 30 16.49 13.55 -5.97
N SER A 31 15.21 13.45 -6.30
CA SER A 31 14.12 13.90 -5.43
C SER A 31 12.87 13.06 -5.66
N PRO A 32 12.03 12.85 -4.62
CA PRO A 32 10.71 12.26 -4.80
C PRO A 32 9.91 13.04 -5.85
N LEU A 33 9.25 12.31 -6.75
CA LEU A 33 8.14 12.86 -7.53
C LEU A 33 7.01 13.28 -6.60
N LYS A 34 6.82 12.51 -5.52
CA LYS A 34 5.76 12.75 -4.55
C LYS A 34 6.09 12.14 -3.19
N THR A 35 5.65 12.82 -2.15
CA THR A 35 5.53 12.27 -0.80
C THR A 35 4.13 12.59 -0.29
N MET A 36 3.42 11.57 0.17
CA MET A 36 2.07 11.73 0.72
C MET A 36 1.97 11.00 2.05
N ARG A 37 1.33 11.61 3.04
CA ARG A 37 1.03 10.94 4.30
C ARG A 37 -0.36 10.32 4.23
N LEU A 38 -0.41 9.00 4.36
CA LEU A 38 -1.66 8.22 4.29
C LEU A 38 -2.26 7.95 5.66
N SER A 39 -1.41 7.75 6.67
CA SER A 39 -1.84 7.62 8.06
C SER A 39 -0.74 8.03 9.04
N SER A 40 -1.01 7.93 10.34
CA SER A 40 -0.01 8.05 11.39
C SER A 40 0.74 6.73 11.67
N SER A 41 0.33 5.62 11.05
CA SER A 41 0.88 4.29 11.29
C SER A 41 1.89 3.89 10.20
N PRO A 42 3.01 3.22 10.56
CA PRO A 42 3.98 2.71 9.59
C PRO A 42 3.36 1.93 8.43
N ILE A 43 3.87 2.13 7.21
CA ILE A 43 3.54 1.29 6.06
C ILE A 43 4.44 0.05 6.09
N CYS A 44 3.81 -1.11 6.16
CA CYS A 44 4.47 -2.41 6.27
C CYS A 44 4.49 -3.19 4.96
N SER A 45 3.48 -3.01 4.10
CA SER A 45 3.35 -3.74 2.84
C SER A 45 2.74 -2.85 1.75
N LEU A 46 3.15 -3.10 0.50
CA LEU A 46 2.65 -2.40 -0.68
C LEU A 46 2.38 -3.43 -1.79
N TYR A 47 1.33 -3.20 -2.57
CA TYR A 47 1.08 -3.96 -3.80
C TYR A 47 0.57 -3.04 -4.90
N TYR A 48 1.34 -2.90 -5.98
CA TYR A 48 0.91 -2.17 -7.17
C TYR A 48 0.01 -3.05 -8.06
N ASN A 49 -1.07 -2.46 -8.58
CA ASN A 49 -1.99 -3.08 -9.52
C ASN A 49 -2.63 -2.05 -10.45
N ASN A 50 -2.20 -1.98 -11.71
CA ASN A 50 -2.85 -1.18 -12.75
C ASN A 50 -3.22 0.24 -12.28
N ASN A 51 -2.23 1.02 -11.87
CA ASN A 51 -2.39 2.38 -11.33
C ASN A 51 -3.13 2.47 -9.99
N LYS A 52 -3.26 1.37 -9.26
CA LYS A 52 -3.67 1.37 -7.86
C LYS A 52 -2.54 0.84 -6.99
N VAL A 53 -2.45 1.34 -5.77
CA VAL A 53 -1.54 0.80 -4.77
C VAL A 53 -2.34 0.45 -3.53
N LEU A 54 -2.30 -0.83 -3.17
CA LEU A 54 -2.78 -1.29 -1.88
C LEU A 54 -1.68 -1.06 -0.84
N VAL A 55 -2.03 -0.40 0.25
CA VAL A 55 -1.09 0.05 1.28
C VAL A 55 -1.48 -0.54 2.62
N GLY A 56 -0.66 -1.46 3.13
CA GLY A 56 -0.89 -2.13 4.40
C GLY A 56 -0.10 -1.47 5.52
N HIS A 57 -0.79 -1.11 6.60
CA HIS A 57 -0.22 -0.42 7.74
C HIS A 57 -0.02 -1.33 8.97
N LYS A 58 0.83 -0.89 9.89
CA LYS A 58 1.13 -1.59 11.15
C LYS A 58 -0.05 -1.64 12.12
N ASN A 59 -1.01 -0.73 11.99
CA ASN A 59 -2.26 -0.75 12.75
C ASN A 59 -3.35 -1.65 12.12
N GLY A 60 -3.00 -2.48 11.14
CA GLY A 60 -3.94 -3.40 10.50
C GLY A 60 -4.81 -2.78 9.42
N VAL A 61 -4.68 -1.48 9.13
CA VAL A 61 -5.43 -0.78 8.08
C VAL A 61 -4.83 -1.07 6.71
N CYS A 62 -5.69 -1.37 5.72
CA CYS A 62 -5.32 -1.41 4.31
C CYS A 62 -6.04 -0.31 3.54
N ILE A 63 -5.29 0.50 2.79
CA ILE A 63 -5.78 1.61 1.98
C ILE A 63 -5.64 1.25 0.49
N ASN A 64 -6.55 1.72 -0.36
CA ASN A 64 -6.40 1.68 -1.82
C ASN A 64 -6.22 3.09 -2.37
N TRP A 65 -5.04 3.38 -2.92
CA TRP A 65 -4.72 4.67 -3.52
C TRP A 65 -4.65 4.58 -5.04
N SER A 66 -5.38 5.46 -5.75
CA SER A 66 -5.26 5.64 -7.20
C SER A 66 -4.04 6.49 -7.50
N TYR A 67 -3.07 5.86 -8.15
CA TYR A 67 -1.79 6.40 -8.53
C TYR A 67 -1.90 7.59 -9.51
N ASN A 68 -2.80 7.49 -10.51
CA ASN A 68 -2.96 8.51 -11.55
C ASN A 68 -3.85 9.66 -11.12
N ASP A 69 -4.96 9.35 -10.46
CA ASP A 69 -5.97 10.35 -10.10
C ASP A 69 -5.62 11.06 -8.78
N ASP A 70 -4.62 10.54 -8.08
CA ASP A 70 -4.24 10.96 -6.74
C ASP A 70 -5.41 10.95 -5.74
N THR A 71 -6.20 9.88 -5.79
CA THR A 71 -7.39 9.74 -4.94
C THR A 71 -7.29 8.53 -4.03
N LEU A 72 -7.79 8.67 -2.81
CA LEU A 72 -8.03 7.54 -1.93
C LEU A 72 -9.37 6.91 -2.32
N LEU A 73 -9.30 5.69 -2.86
CA LEU A 73 -10.48 4.97 -3.32
C LEU A 73 -11.20 4.30 -2.14
N ASN A 74 -10.44 3.79 -1.17
CA ASN A 74 -10.93 3.22 0.09
C ASN A 74 -9.88 3.44 1.18
N ASP A 75 -10.27 4.08 2.28
CA ASP A 75 -9.38 4.39 3.39
C ASP A 75 -9.29 3.26 4.45
N HIS A 76 -10.24 2.32 4.44
CA HIS A 76 -10.27 1.18 5.36
C HIS A 76 -10.85 -0.07 4.67
N ILE A 77 -10.05 -0.72 3.83
CA ILE A 77 -10.42 -2.03 3.25
C ILE A 77 -10.58 -3.08 4.35
N THR A 78 -9.67 -3.05 5.33
CA THR A 78 -9.72 -3.92 6.50
C THR A 78 -10.58 -3.29 7.59
N GLY A 79 -11.23 -4.13 8.40
CA GLY A 79 -12.01 -3.68 9.55
C GLY A 79 -11.15 -3.14 10.70
N THR A 80 -11.80 -2.76 11.78
CA THR A 80 -11.14 -2.40 13.04
C THR A 80 -10.53 -3.65 13.70
N ASP A 81 -9.52 -3.45 14.55
CA ASP A 81 -8.88 -4.50 15.37
C ASP A 81 -8.16 -5.61 14.57
N ILE A 82 -7.58 -5.25 13.43
CA ILE A 82 -6.69 -6.14 12.68
C ILE A 82 -5.24 -5.91 13.12
N ASP A 83 -4.50 -6.99 13.29
CA ASP A 83 -3.08 -6.93 13.59
C ASP A 83 -2.26 -6.45 12.36
N PRO A 84 -1.02 -5.97 12.54
CA PRO A 84 -0.18 -5.42 11.47
C PRO A 84 -0.22 -6.23 10.16
N ILE A 85 -0.49 -5.56 9.03
CA ILE A 85 -0.54 -6.22 7.72
C ILE A 85 0.88 -6.49 7.23
N SER A 86 1.26 -7.77 7.20
CA SER A 86 2.59 -8.23 6.82
C SER A 86 2.77 -8.40 5.32
N SER A 87 1.70 -8.71 4.58
CA SER A 87 1.73 -8.87 3.13
C SER A 87 0.38 -8.59 2.49
N ILE A 88 0.42 -8.14 1.23
CA ILE A 88 -0.75 -7.93 0.38
C ILE A 88 -0.44 -8.55 -0.96
N VAL A 89 -1.37 -9.35 -1.48
CA VAL A 89 -1.34 -9.83 -2.86
C VAL A 89 -2.73 -9.71 -3.47
N ARG A 90 -2.81 -9.58 -4.78
CA ARG A 90 -4.09 -9.55 -5.49
C ARG A 90 -4.06 -10.48 -6.69
N ARG A 91 -5.17 -11.18 -6.89
CA ARG A 91 -5.42 -12.00 -8.07
C ARG A 91 -6.80 -11.68 -8.62
N HIS A 92 -6.87 -11.23 -9.87
CA HIS A 92 -8.10 -10.76 -10.51
C HIS A 92 -8.79 -9.65 -9.66
N HIS A 93 -10.02 -9.91 -9.20
CA HIS A 93 -10.82 -9.00 -8.38
C HIS A 93 -10.71 -9.28 -6.87
N VAL A 94 -9.83 -10.20 -6.47
CA VAL A 94 -9.70 -10.66 -5.09
C VAL A 94 -8.34 -10.24 -4.51
N THR A 95 -8.39 -9.50 -3.41
CA THR A 95 -7.22 -9.11 -2.62
C THR A 95 -7.11 -9.98 -1.39
N TYR A 96 -5.90 -10.38 -1.07
CA TYR A 96 -5.55 -11.14 0.13
C TYR A 96 -4.60 -10.31 0.99
N THR A 97 -4.85 -10.26 2.29
CA THR A 97 -3.93 -9.69 3.27
C THR A 97 -3.55 -10.74 4.29
N SER A 98 -2.28 -10.77 4.70
CA SER A 98 -1.83 -11.54 5.86
C SER A 98 -1.52 -10.60 7.01
N SER A 99 -1.88 -11.00 8.22
CA SER A 99 -1.67 -10.21 9.44
C SER A 99 -0.87 -10.97 10.48
N ARG A 100 -0.30 -10.25 11.45
CA ARG A 100 0.49 -10.83 12.55
C ARG A 100 -0.31 -11.79 13.44
N ASP A 101 -1.63 -11.64 13.50
CA ASP A 101 -2.56 -12.53 14.20
C ASP A 101 -2.65 -13.95 13.61
N GLY A 102 -1.94 -14.23 12.50
CA GLY A 102 -1.93 -15.54 11.85
C GLY A 102 -3.08 -15.76 10.88
N CYS A 103 -3.94 -14.77 10.66
CA CYS A 103 -5.05 -14.85 9.72
C CYS A 103 -4.68 -14.32 8.34
N VAL A 104 -5.24 -14.96 7.31
CA VAL A 104 -5.32 -14.41 5.94
C VAL A 104 -6.76 -13.96 5.71
N ARG A 105 -6.94 -12.73 5.22
CA ARG A 105 -8.25 -12.14 4.95
C ARG A 105 -8.42 -11.90 3.46
N ILE A 106 -9.67 -11.99 3.00
CA ILE A 106 -10.05 -11.95 1.60
C ILE A 106 -11.04 -10.80 1.40
N TYR A 107 -10.79 -10.00 0.37
CA TYR A 107 -11.63 -8.87 -0.01
C TYR A 107 -11.91 -8.92 -1.52
N GLU A 108 -13.17 -8.80 -1.90
CA GLU A 108 -13.61 -8.84 -3.29
C GLU A 108 -13.98 -7.45 -3.80
N ASN A 109 -13.70 -7.17 -5.07
CA ASN A 109 -14.16 -5.98 -5.80
C ASN A 109 -13.69 -4.61 -5.25
N ILE A 110 -12.57 -4.61 -4.51
CA ILE A 110 -11.84 -3.39 -4.11
C ILE A 110 -10.82 -2.94 -5.16
#